data_AF-A0A5E6N7N5-F1
#
_entry.id   AF-A0A5E6N7N5-F1
#
_cell.length_a   1.000
_cell.length_b   1.000
_cell.length_c   1.000
_cell.angle_alpha   90.00
_cell.angle_beta   90.00
_cell.angle_gamma   90.00
#
_symmetry.space_group_name_H-M   'P 1'
#
loop_
_entity.id
_entity.type
_entity.pdbx_description
1 polymer ?
#
loop_
_entity_poly.entity_id
_entity_poly.type
_entity_poly.pdbx_seq_one_letter_code
_entity_poly.pdbx_strand_id
1 'polypeptide(L)'
;MFDKIKPNNQITIGYKKLTALPENGGARVFKGVSDKQVMAYFKQLTGSKLPKKIKVFDKKTGIFKGNRYSIKTDKGSFNLRDYSHSKAKGESHERWTIDVPNKFLGIRNGKGTSEIKFK
;
A
#
# COMPACT_ATOMS: atom_id res chain seq x y z
N MET A 1 17.61 -3.96 15.32
CA MET A 1 16.42 -3.54 16.08
C MET A 1 15.57 -2.69 15.14
N PHE A 2 14.42 -3.17 14.69
CA PHE A 2 13.59 -2.40 13.76
C PHE A 2 12.62 -1.53 14.56
N ASP A 3 12.62 -0.23 14.27
CA ASP A 3 11.69 0.72 14.87
C ASP A 3 10.26 0.24 14.67
N LYS A 4 9.51 0.17 15.77
CA LYS A 4 8.04 0.11 15.74
C LYS A 4 7.58 1.19 14.77
N ILE A 5 6.76 0.84 13.79
CA ILE A 5 6.10 1.82 12.91
C ILE A 5 5.23 2.66 13.84
N LYS A 6 5.76 3.80 14.28
CA LYS A 6 4.96 4.81 14.98
C LYS A 6 3.88 5.26 13.99
N PRO A 7 2.73 5.75 14.46
CA PRO A 7 1.72 6.41 13.63
C PRO A 7 2.22 7.78 13.14
N ASN A 8 3.50 7.90 12.78
CA ASN A 8 4.04 9.09 12.17
C ASN A 8 3.70 9.09 10.68
N ASN A 9 3.41 10.27 10.14
CA ASN A 9 3.19 10.52 8.72
C ASN A 9 4.49 10.35 7.90
N GLN A 10 5.40 9.47 8.32
CA GLN A 10 6.71 9.31 7.73
C GLN A 10 7.00 7.84 7.47
N ILE A 11 7.57 7.55 6.31
CA ILE A 11 8.09 6.23 5.96
C ILE A 11 9.54 6.35 5.50
N THR A 12 10.29 5.28 5.69
CA THR A 12 11.67 5.17 5.19
C THR A 12 11.71 4.08 4.12
N ILE A 13 12.14 4.45 2.92
CA ILE A 13 12.36 3.53 1.81
C ILE A 13 13.86 3.58 1.46
N GLY A 14 14.60 2.53 1.84
CA GLY A 14 16.06 2.56 1.78
C GLY A 14 16.63 3.68 2.67
N TYR A 15 17.33 4.63 2.08
CA TYR A 15 17.88 5.81 2.78
C TYR A 15 16.99 7.05 2.69
N LYS A 16 15.90 7.01 1.91
CA LYS A 16 15.02 8.15 1.70
C LYS A 16 13.90 8.17 2.74
N LYS A 17 13.84 9.26 3.50
CA LYS A 17 12.72 9.55 4.41
C LYS A 17 11.67 10.34 3.64
N LEU A 18 10.43 9.89 3.68
CA LEU A 18 9.29 10.53 3.02
C LEU A 18 8.27 10.95 4.07
N THR A 19 7.70 12.14 3.90
CA THR A 19 6.59 12.63 4.71
C THR A 19 5.32 12.58 3.87
N ALA A 20 4.23 12.09 4.46
CA ALA A 20 2.93 12.03 3.82
C ALA A 20 2.44 13.46 3.58
N LEU A 21 1.73 13.67 2.49
CA LEU A 21 1.07 14.93 2.22
C LEU A 21 0.00 15.20 3.30
N PRO A 22 -0.21 16.46 3.71
CA PRO A 22 -1.33 16.82 4.57
C PRO A 22 -2.64 16.35 3.92
N GLU A 23 -3.48 15.68 4.71
CA GLU A 23 -4.54 14.79 4.20
C GLU A 23 -5.63 15.47 3.38
N ASN A 24 -6.20 14.68 2.47
CA ASN A 24 -7.63 14.64 2.19
C ASN A 24 -8.07 13.17 2.29
N GLY A 25 -8.72 12.74 3.39
CA GLY A 25 -9.51 11.50 3.42
C GLY A 25 -8.92 10.24 4.07
N GLY A 26 -8.02 10.34 5.05
CA GLY A 26 -7.64 9.23 5.94
C GLY A 26 -6.64 8.19 5.40
N ALA A 27 -6.21 8.31 4.14
CA ALA A 27 -5.11 7.50 3.59
C ALA A 27 -3.80 8.31 3.57
N ARG A 28 -2.68 7.66 3.90
CA ARG A 28 -1.36 8.29 3.83
C ARG A 28 -0.89 8.34 2.38
N VAL A 29 -0.73 9.54 1.81
CA VAL A 29 -0.31 9.74 0.42
C VAL A 29 1.12 10.24 0.35
N PHE A 30 1.96 9.61 -0.46
CA PHE A 30 3.35 9.99 -0.72
C PHE A 30 3.56 10.30 -2.20
N LYS A 31 4.40 11.31 -2.50
CA LYS A 31 4.75 11.72 -3.88
C LYS A 31 6.23 11.48 -4.20
N GLY A 32 6.55 11.33 -5.48
CA GLY A 32 7.94 11.28 -5.95
C GLY A 32 8.67 9.99 -5.54
N VAL A 33 7.94 8.88 -5.55
CA VAL A 33 8.42 7.53 -5.26
C VAL A 33 8.36 6.72 -6.54
N SER A 34 9.47 6.11 -6.96
CA SER A 34 9.49 5.26 -8.14
C SER A 34 8.85 3.89 -7.88
N ASP A 35 8.38 3.21 -8.92
CA ASP A 35 7.83 1.85 -8.81
C ASP A 35 8.79 0.89 -8.11
N LYS A 36 10.09 0.98 -8.42
CA LYS A 36 11.14 0.18 -7.78
C LYS A 36 11.19 0.43 -6.27
N GLN A 37 11.04 1.69 -5.84
CA GLN A 37 11.00 2.06 -4.43
C GLN A 37 9.72 1.57 -3.75
N VAL A 38 8.56 1.65 -4.41
CA VAL A 38 7.30 1.11 -3.88
C VAL A 38 7.40 -0.41 -3.67
N MET A 39 7.91 -1.14 -4.67
CA MET A 39 8.10 -2.59 -4.56
C MET A 39 9.13 -2.95 -3.48
N ALA A 40 10.22 -2.19 -3.35
CA ALA A 40 11.20 -2.39 -2.29
C ALA A 40 10.59 -2.18 -0.90
N TYR A 41 9.78 -1.13 -0.74
CA TYR A 41 9.07 -0.86 0.50
C TYR A 41 8.06 -1.96 0.84
N PHE A 42 7.31 -2.47 -0.15
CA PHE A 42 6.41 -3.60 0.05
C PHE A 42 7.14 -4.87 0.51
N LYS A 43 8.31 -5.16 -0.07
CA LYS A 43 9.17 -6.27 0.38
C LYS A 43 9.67 -6.05 1.81
N GLN A 44 10.06 -4.81 2.15
CA GLN A 44 10.49 -4.44 3.50
C GLN A 44 9.36 -4.63 4.54
N LEU A 45 8.12 -4.26 4.20
CA LEU A 45 6.97 -4.44 5.09
C LEU A 45 6.63 -5.92 5.34
N THR A 46 6.76 -6.74 4.30
CA THR A 46 6.32 -8.15 4.32
C THR A 46 7.44 -9.14 4.66
N GLY A 47 8.70 -8.69 4.66
CA GLY A 47 9.87 -9.56 4.84
C GLY A 47 10.04 -10.61 3.74
N SER A 48 9.32 -10.46 2.63
CA SER A 48 9.16 -11.51 1.61
C SER A 48 9.51 -11.00 0.22
N LYS A 49 9.92 -11.91 -0.67
CA LYS A 49 10.06 -11.60 -2.11
C LYS A 49 8.69 -11.25 -2.69
N LEU A 50 8.69 -10.47 -3.78
CA LEU A 50 7.44 -10.10 -4.45
C LEU A 50 6.82 -11.37 -5.07
N PRO A 51 5.55 -11.69 -4.79
CA PRO A 51 4.90 -12.89 -5.31
C PRO A 51 4.57 -12.74 -6.80
N LYS A 52 3.98 -13.77 -7.39
CA LYS A 52 3.45 -13.67 -8.76
C LYS A 52 2.38 -12.57 -8.84
N LYS A 53 2.44 -11.81 -9.92
CA LYS A 53 1.46 -10.76 -10.25
C LYS A 53 0.10 -11.39 -10.57
N ILE A 54 -0.96 -10.88 -9.95
CA ILE A 54 -2.34 -11.31 -10.16
C ILE A 54 -3.04 -10.22 -10.98
N LYS A 55 -3.64 -10.59 -12.12
CA LYS A 55 -4.53 -9.69 -12.87
C LYS A 55 -5.89 -9.64 -12.18
N VAL A 56 -6.42 -8.44 -11.98
CA VAL A 56 -7.73 -8.22 -11.36
C VAL A 56 -8.69 -7.71 -12.42
N PHE A 57 -9.86 -8.34 -12.50
CA PHE A 57 -10.92 -8.00 -13.44
C PHE A 57 -12.20 -7.65 -12.67
N ASP A 58 -13.02 -6.79 -13.24
CA ASP A 58 -14.38 -6.59 -12.76
C ASP A 58 -15.19 -7.88 -12.93
N LYS A 59 -15.82 -8.36 -11.85
CA LYS A 59 -16.57 -9.63 -11.91
C LYS A 59 -17.87 -9.53 -12.74
N LYS A 60 -18.44 -8.34 -12.88
CA LYS A 60 -19.70 -8.13 -13.61
C LYS A 60 -19.44 -7.87 -15.08
N THR A 61 -18.43 -7.05 -15.39
CA THR A 61 -18.16 -6.62 -16.77
C THR A 61 -17.01 -7.35 -17.44
N GLY A 62 -16.20 -8.11 -16.69
CA GLY A 62 -14.98 -8.76 -17.21
C GLY A 62 -13.84 -7.79 -17.55
N ILE A 63 -14.03 -6.48 -17.33
CA ILE A 63 -13.05 -5.46 -17.69
C ILE A 63 -11.83 -5.53 -16.77
N PHE A 64 -10.63 -5.46 -17.35
CA PHE A 64 -9.37 -5.40 -16.60
C PHE A 64 -9.33 -4.16 -15.72
N LYS A 65 -9.07 -4.35 -14.42
CA LYS A 65 -8.96 -3.27 -13.43
C LYS A 65 -7.53 -2.90 -13.09
N GLY A 66 -6.62 -3.86 -13.13
CA GLY A 66 -5.24 -3.66 -12.71
C GLY A 66 -4.57 -4.95 -12.24
N ASN A 67 -3.41 -4.80 -11.65
CA ASN A 67 -2.58 -5.84 -11.09
C ASN A 67 -2.56 -5.77 -9.56
N ARG A 68 -2.39 -6.93 -8.92
CA ARG A 68 -2.20 -7.06 -7.47
C ARG A 68 -1.11 -8.06 -7.14
N TYR A 69 -0.34 -7.75 -6.11
CA TYR A 69 0.53 -8.69 -5.39
C TYR A 69 -0.06 -8.89 -4.00
N SER A 70 -0.14 -10.13 -3.52
CA SER A 70 -0.73 -10.44 -2.21
C SER A 70 0.19 -11.36 -1.42
N ILE A 71 0.47 -10.97 -0.17
CA ILE A 71 1.29 -11.75 0.76
C ILE A 71 0.52 -11.89 2.07
N LYS A 72 0.35 -13.12 2.53
CA LYS A 72 -0.27 -13.42 3.82
C LYS A 72 0.82 -13.65 4.86
N THR A 73 0.73 -12.95 5.98
CA THR A 73 1.59 -13.13 7.15
C THR A 73 0.75 -13.45 8.39
N ASP A 74 1.42 -13.75 9.50
CA ASP A 74 0.85 -13.88 10.85
C ASP A 74 0.12 -12.61 11.34
N LYS A 75 0.48 -11.45 10.77
CA LYS A 75 -0.09 -10.13 11.07
C LYS A 75 -1.24 -9.75 10.14
N GLY A 76 -1.51 -10.54 9.10
CA GLY A 76 -2.61 -10.34 8.16
C GLY A 76 -2.16 -10.37 6.69
N SER A 77 -3.08 -10.01 5.79
CA SER A 77 -2.80 -9.96 4.36
C SER A 77 -2.38 -8.57 3.93
N PHE A 78 -1.21 -8.48 3.30
CA PHE A 78 -0.71 -7.29 2.65
C PHE A 78 -1.02 -7.37 1.16
N ASN A 79 -1.47 -6.26 0.57
CA ASN A 79 -1.67 -6.18 -0.87
C ASN A 79 -0.95 -4.96 -1.44
N LEU A 80 -0.29 -5.12 -2.58
CA LEU A 80 0.20 -4.03 -3.41
C LEU A 80 -0.58 -4.04 -4.72
N ARG A 81 -1.23 -2.93 -5.07
CA ARG A 81 -2.14 -2.83 -6.22
C ARG A 81 -2.02 -1.50 -6.96
N ASP A 82 -2.25 -1.51 -8.26
CA ASP A 82 -2.25 -0.33 -9.16
C ASP A 82 -3.68 0.17 -9.48
N TYR A 83 -4.66 -0.22 -8.67
CA TYR A 83 -6.07 0.16 -8.82
C TYR A 83 -6.70 0.52 -7.48
N SER A 84 -7.64 1.46 -7.51
CA SER A 84 -8.38 1.91 -6.33
C SER A 84 -9.67 1.11 -6.10
N HIS A 85 -10.15 1.07 -4.86
CA HIS A 85 -11.49 0.55 -4.56
C HIS A 85 -12.60 1.55 -4.92
N SER A 86 -12.30 2.84 -4.81
CA SER A 86 -13.15 3.96 -5.24
C SER A 86 -12.54 4.60 -6.49
N LYS A 87 -13.22 4.53 -7.64
CA LYS A 87 -12.83 5.32 -8.81
C LYS A 87 -13.02 6.80 -8.47
N ALA A 88 -11.98 7.50 -8.05
CA ALA A 88 -12.00 8.96 -8.12
C ALA A 88 -11.95 9.31 -9.62
N LYS A 89 -13.08 9.76 -10.18
CA LYS A 89 -13.15 10.25 -11.56
C LYS A 89 -12.18 11.44 -11.69
N GLY A 90 -11.22 11.35 -12.60
CA GLY A 90 -10.48 12.51 -13.10
C GLY A 90 -9.18 12.88 -12.36
N GLU A 91 -8.77 12.16 -11.31
CA GLU A 91 -7.44 12.36 -10.73
C GLU A 91 -6.42 11.45 -11.41
N SER A 92 -5.27 12.01 -11.76
CA SER A 92 -4.05 11.28 -12.14
C SER A 92 -3.91 10.00 -11.31
N HIS A 93 -4.05 8.86 -11.99
CA HIS A 93 -4.15 7.52 -11.39
C HIS A 93 -3.11 7.34 -10.28
N GLU A 94 -3.54 7.05 -9.04
CA GLU A 94 -2.59 6.55 -8.04
C GLU A 94 -1.86 5.33 -8.62
N ARG A 95 -0.54 5.43 -8.78
CA ARG A 95 0.24 4.35 -9.40
C ARG A 95 0.21 3.09 -8.55
N TRP A 96 0.27 3.25 -7.24
CA TRP A 96 0.31 2.13 -6.30
C TRP A 96 -0.39 2.44 -4.98
N THR A 97 -1.10 1.45 -4.46
CA THR A 97 -1.67 1.42 -3.11
C THR A 97 -1.18 0.17 -2.39
N ILE A 98 -0.75 0.32 -1.14
CA ILE A 98 -0.43 -0.78 -0.24
C ILE A 98 -1.50 -0.86 0.84
N ASP A 99 -2.17 -2.00 0.93
CA ASP A 99 -3.06 -2.34 2.04
C ASP A 99 -2.24 -2.98 3.15
N VAL A 100 -2.16 -2.31 4.30
CA VAL A 100 -1.39 -2.76 5.46
C VAL A 100 -2.34 -3.19 6.57
N PRO A 101 -2.24 -4.42 7.11
CA PRO A 101 -3.05 -4.85 8.24
C PRO A 101 -2.94 -3.90 9.44
N ASN A 102 -4.07 -3.50 10.02
CA ASN A 102 -4.07 -2.60 11.18
C ASN A 102 -3.34 -3.20 12.39
N LYS A 103 -3.37 -4.54 12.52
CA LYS A 103 -2.57 -5.30 13.50
C LYS A 103 -1.06 -5.10 13.32
N PHE A 104 -0.57 -4.97 12.08
CA PHE A 104 0.84 -4.69 11.81
C PHE A 104 1.25 -3.28 12.25
N LEU A 105 0.32 -2.32 12.16
CA LEU A 105 0.52 -0.93 12.61
C LEU A 105 0.36 -0.76 14.13
N GLY A 106 0.06 -1.83 14.88
CA GLY A 106 -0.15 -1.76 16.33
C GLY A 106 -1.43 -1.02 16.74
N ILE A 107 -2.39 -0.86 15.84
CA ILE A 107 -3.69 -0.24 16.14
C ILE A 107 -4.49 -1.22 17.01
N ARG A 108 -4.71 -0.88 18.29
CA ARG A 108 -5.51 -1.69 19.24
C ARG A 108 -6.92 -1.91 18.66
N ASN A 109 -7.41 -3.15 18.70
CA ASN A 109 -8.67 -3.59 18.08
C ASN A 109 -8.75 -3.39 16.56
N GLY A 110 -7.62 -3.18 15.88
CA GLY A 110 -7.54 -2.93 14.45
C GLY A 110 -7.95 -4.13 13.59
N LYS A 111 -9.25 -4.33 13.39
CA LYS A 111 -9.79 -5.11 12.27
C LYS A 111 -9.59 -4.29 10.98
N GLY A 112 -9.36 -4.98 9.87
CA GLY A 112 -9.17 -4.35 8.55
C GLY A 112 -7.74 -3.90 8.23
N THR A 113 -7.64 -3.04 7.23
CA THR A 113 -6.38 -2.57 6.63
C THR A 113 -6.38 -1.05 6.49
N SER A 114 -5.21 -0.44 6.67
CA SER A 114 -4.95 0.96 6.33
C SER A 114 -4.33 1.06 4.94
N GLU A 115 -4.69 2.07 4.18
CA GLU A 115 -4.13 2.34 2.85
C GLU A 115 -2.91 3.28 2.93
N ILE A 116 -1.84 2.91 2.21
CA ILE A 116 -0.71 3.79 1.89
C ILE A 116 -0.69 3.98 0.37
N LYS A 117 -0.77 5.23 -0.09
CA LYS A 117 -0.89 5.57 -1.52
C LYS A 117 0.36 6.26 -2.03
N PHE A 118 0.72 5.98 -3.28
CA PHE A 118 1.85 6.57 -3.98
C PHE A 118 1.38 7.25 -5.27
N LYS A 119 1.66 8.55 -5.39
CA LYS A 119 1.34 9.41 -6.54
C LYS A 119 2.62 9.84 -7.28
#